data_AF-A0A974YZM6-F1
#
_entry.id   AF-A0A974YZM6-F1
#
_cell.length_a   1.000
_cell.length_b   1.000
_cell.length_c   1.000
_cell.angle_alpha   90.00
_cell.angle_beta   90.00
_cell.angle_gamma   90.00
#
_symmetry.space_group_name_H-M   'P 1'
#
loop_
_entity.id
_entity.type
_entity.pdbx_description
1 polymer ?
#
loop_
_entity_poly.entity_id
_entity_poly.type
_entity_poly.pdbx_seq_one_letter_code
_entity_poly.pdbx_strand_id
1 'polypeptide(L)'
;MAKSPFMRPPDEDSNYQVGDPVEVFCDHEKNGERIRDWVKGIVVQVDEKMVAVQFRTNVYLTDGWMVPDHILWFPFDSHMIRHAKKDTTRPTGYQTT
;
A
#
# COMPACT_ATOMS: atom_id res chain seq x y z
N MET A 1 -44.29 15.87 -11.25
CA MET A 1 -43.61 14.93 -10.32
C MET A 1 -42.13 15.27 -10.34
N ALA A 2 -41.59 15.88 -9.28
CA ALA A 2 -40.18 16.24 -9.22
C ALA A 2 -39.36 14.98 -8.92
N LYS A 3 -38.43 14.64 -9.82
CA LYS A 3 -37.54 13.49 -9.70
C LYS A 3 -36.39 13.92 -8.78
N SER A 4 -36.52 13.66 -7.48
CA SER A 4 -35.45 13.96 -6.52
C SER A 4 -34.17 13.23 -6.95
N PRO A 5 -33.02 13.93 -7.04
CA PRO A 5 -31.76 13.27 -7.35
C PRO A 5 -31.38 12.38 -6.18
N PHE A 6 -31.30 11.07 -6.43
CA PHE A 6 -30.72 10.12 -5.48
C PHE A 6 -29.22 10.44 -5.37
N MET A 7 -28.81 11.08 -4.28
CA MET A 7 -27.41 11.12 -3.89
C MET A 7 -26.99 9.67 -3.60
N ARG A 8 -26.04 9.15 -4.38
CA ARG A 8 -25.31 7.96 -3.98
C ARG A 8 -24.57 8.31 -2.68
N PRO A 9 -24.62 7.47 -1.64
CA PRO A 9 -23.72 7.62 -0.52
C PRO A 9 -22.30 7.74 -1.06
N PRO A 10 -21.44 8.64 -0.52
CA PRO A 10 -20.03 8.63 -0.87
C PRO A 10 -19.52 7.22 -0.63
N ASP A 11 -18.87 6.63 -1.63
CA ASP A 11 -18.12 5.39 -1.43
C ASP A 11 -17.15 5.68 -0.27
N GLU A 12 -17.26 4.94 0.85
CA GLU A 12 -16.16 4.91 1.81
C GLU A 12 -15.00 4.28 1.04
N ASP A 13 -14.13 5.15 0.51
CA ASP A 13 -12.88 4.78 -0.16
C ASP A 13 -12.25 3.68 0.68
N SER A 14 -12.25 2.46 0.13
CA SER A 14 -11.96 1.26 0.88
C SER A 14 -10.57 1.38 1.49
N ASN A 15 -10.54 1.64 2.80
CA ASN A 15 -9.35 1.55 3.62
C ASN A 15 -8.71 0.18 3.31
N TYR A 16 -7.44 0.20 2.92
CA TYR A 16 -6.63 -0.94 2.47
C TYR A 16 -7.10 -2.32 2.98
N GLN A 17 -7.15 -3.32 2.10
CA GLN A 17 -7.50 -4.70 2.47
C GLN A 17 -6.27 -5.62 2.52
N VAL A 18 -6.34 -6.68 3.33
CA VAL A 18 -5.29 -7.72 3.35
C VAL A 18 -5.15 -8.33 1.96
N GLY A 19 -3.92 -8.36 1.44
CA GLY A 19 -3.58 -8.79 0.09
C GLY A 19 -3.46 -7.65 -0.92
N ASP A 20 -3.83 -6.42 -0.57
CA ASP A 20 -3.72 -5.30 -1.50
C ASP A 20 -2.25 -4.95 -1.79
N PRO A 21 -1.90 -4.72 -3.08
CA PRO A 21 -0.61 -4.19 -3.44
C PRO A 21 -0.56 -2.69 -3.13
N VAL A 22 0.44 -2.29 -2.35
CA VAL A 22 0.66 -0.90 -1.93
C VAL A 22 2.09 -0.47 -2.23
N GLU A 23 2.29 0.83 -2.34
CA GLU A 23 3.62 1.45 -2.41
C GLU A 23 3.79 2.32 -1.17
N VAL A 24 4.95 2.17 -0.52
CA VAL A 24 5.29 2.90 0.70
C VAL A 24 6.58 3.69 0.48
N PHE A 25 6.59 4.95 0.92
CA PHE A 25 7.76 5.81 0.91
C PHE A 25 8.56 5.63 2.20
N CYS A 26 9.58 4.77 2.15
CA CYS A 26 10.45 4.48 3.31
C CYS A 26 11.89 4.24 2.89
N ASP A 27 12.78 4.20 3.89
CA ASP A 27 14.15 3.77 3.70
C ASP A 27 14.18 2.26 3.46
N HIS A 28 14.78 1.85 2.35
CA HIS A 28 14.91 0.43 2.00
C HIS A 28 16.24 0.15 1.30
N GLU A 29 16.61 -1.13 1.28
CA GLU A 29 17.78 -1.59 0.57
C GLU A 29 17.45 -1.85 -0.91
N LYS A 30 18.20 -1.22 -1.82
CA LYS A 30 18.14 -1.45 -3.26
C LYS A 30 19.54 -1.55 -3.82
N ASN A 31 19.86 -2.67 -4.46
CA ASN A 31 21.20 -2.96 -4.99
C ASN A 31 22.33 -2.89 -3.93
N GLY A 32 22.02 -3.22 -2.68
CA GLY A 32 22.99 -3.15 -1.57
C GLY A 32 23.24 -1.73 -1.04
N GLU A 33 22.57 -0.72 -1.58
CA GLU A 33 22.59 0.65 -1.06
C GLU A 33 21.27 0.98 -0.36
N ARG A 34 21.37 1.74 0.74
CA ARG A 34 20.19 2.28 1.43
C ARG A 34 19.71 3.52 0.69
N ILE A 35 18.46 3.48 0.25
CA ILE A 35 17.82 4.62 -0.42
C ILE A 35 16.47 4.92 0.21
N ARG A 36 16.00 6.16 0.03
CA ARG A 36 14.66 6.60 0.45
C ARG A 36 13.80 6.85 -0.78
N ASP A 37 12.92 5.91 -1.08
CA ASP A 37 12.04 5.98 -2.25
C ASP A 37 10.79 5.12 -2.02
N TRP A 38 9.88 5.10 -3.00
CA TRP A 38 8.70 4.24 -3.00
C TRP A 38 9.09 2.78 -3.25
N VAL A 39 8.74 1.91 -2.30
CA VAL A 39 8.93 0.47 -2.39
C VAL A 39 7.57 -0.24 -2.37
N LYS A 40 7.43 -1.28 -3.20
CA LYS A 40 6.21 -2.09 -3.26
C LYS A 40 6.15 -3.05 -2.09
N GLY A 41 4.99 -3.12 -1.45
CA GLY A 41 4.67 -4.06 -0.39
C GLY A 41 3.27 -4.64 -0.57
N ILE A 42 2.94 -5.58 0.31
CA ILE A 42 1.61 -6.20 0.37
C ILE A 42 1.04 -5.95 1.76
N VAL A 43 -0.21 -5.56 1.82
CA VAL A 43 -0.92 -5.43 3.09
C VAL A 43 -1.12 -6.81 3.70
N VAL A 44 -0.57 -7.04 4.89
CA VAL A 44 -0.66 -8.34 5.59
C VAL A 44 -1.60 -8.29 6.78
N GLN A 45 -1.81 -7.11 7.36
CA GLN A 45 -2.74 -6.90 8.46
C GLN A 45 -3.35 -5.51 8.38
N VAL A 46 -4.61 -5.42 8.80
CA VAL A 46 -5.40 -4.19 8.83
C VAL A 46 -6.10 -4.17 10.18
N ASP A 47 -5.82 -3.12 10.97
CA ASP A 47 -6.48 -2.84 12.23
C ASP A 47 -7.42 -1.63 12.06
N GLU A 48 -8.08 -1.16 13.13
CA GLU A 48 -9.04 -0.04 13.06
C GLU A 48 -8.42 1.29 12.61
N LYS A 49 -7.10 1.48 12.81
CA LYS A 49 -6.39 2.75 12.54
C LYS A 49 -5.08 2.59 11.77
N MET A 50 -4.57 1.37 11.67
CA MET A 50 -3.25 1.11 11.10
C MET A 50 -3.30 -0.03 10.11
N VAL A 51 -2.39 0.02 9.15
CA VAL A 51 -2.17 -0.99 8.14
C VAL A 51 -0.73 -1.47 8.22
N ALA A 52 -0.54 -2.79 8.31
CA ALA A 52 0.77 -3.41 8.29
C ALA A 52 1.10 -3.87 6.86
N VAL A 53 2.24 -3.40 6.36
CA VAL A 53 2.72 -3.70 5.02
C VAL A 53 3.98 -4.54 5.13
N GLN A 54 4.00 -5.69 4.45
CA GLN A 54 5.16 -6.54 4.32
C GLN A 54 5.93 -6.24 3.04
N PHE A 55 7.25 -6.19 3.15
CA PHE A 55 8.20 -5.93 2.07
C PHE A 55 9.07 -7.16 1.78
N ARG A 56 9.57 -7.24 0.54
CA ARG A 56 10.52 -8.29 0.13
C ARG A 56 11.99 -7.90 0.33
N THR A 57 12.23 -6.63 0.63
CA THR A 57 13.55 -6.04 0.87
C THR A 57 13.64 -5.59 2.30
N ASN A 58 14.86 -5.49 2.84
CA ASN A 58 15.08 -4.84 4.13
C ASN A 58 14.53 -3.42 4.09
N VAL A 59 13.70 -3.08 5.07
CA VAL A 59 13.18 -1.73 5.30
C VAL A 59 13.63 -1.25 6.67
N TYR A 60 13.69 0.07 6.82
CA TYR A 60 14.19 0.72 8.02
C TYR A 60 13.19 1.76 8.51
N LEU A 61 13.03 1.85 9.83
CA LEU A 61 12.25 2.92 10.45
C LEU A 61 12.91 4.28 10.18
N THR A 62 12.06 5.28 9.92
CA THR A 62 12.51 6.62 9.53
C THR A 62 13.02 7.43 10.75
N ASP A 63 12.68 7.03 11.97
CA ASP A 63 12.76 7.84 13.20
C ASP A 63 13.64 7.25 14.32
N GLY A 64 14.54 6.31 14.03
CA GLY A 64 15.47 5.79 15.02
C GLY A 64 16.01 4.41 14.68
N TRP A 65 16.71 3.80 15.65
CA TRP A 65 17.30 2.45 15.65
C TRP A 65 17.23 1.68 14.33
N MET A 66 18.40 1.56 13.67
CA MET A 66 18.58 0.87 12.38
C MET A 66 18.52 -0.65 12.56
N VAL A 67 17.33 -1.18 12.82
CA VAL A 67 17.07 -2.62 12.77
C VAL A 67 16.41 -2.90 11.42
N PRO A 68 17.03 -3.74 10.55
CA PRO A 68 16.38 -4.16 9.32
C PRO A 68 15.13 -4.97 9.68
N ASP A 69 13.98 -4.51 9.22
CA ASP A 69 12.71 -5.22 9.32
C ASP A 69 12.20 -5.56 7.92
N HIS A 70 11.10 -6.29 7.86
CA HIS A 70 10.34 -6.61 6.66
C HIS A 70 8.87 -6.20 6.78
N ILE A 71 8.42 -5.68 7.92
CA ILE A 71 7.05 -5.21 8.12
C ILE A 71 7.07 -3.80 8.72
N LEU A 72 6.31 -2.88 8.13
CA LEU A 72 6.10 -1.55 8.69
C LEU A 72 4.60 -1.27 8.85
N TRP A 73 4.28 -0.52 9.90
CA TRP A 73 2.93 -0.10 10.23
C TRP A 73 2.72 1.36 9.86
N PHE A 74 1.61 1.65 9.18
CA PHE A 74 1.26 3.01 8.78
C PHE A 74 -0.17 3.34 9.22
N PRO A 75 -0.42 4.57 9.69
CA PRO A 75 -1.78 5.11 9.76
C PRO A 75 -2.43 5.16 8.37
N PHE A 76 -3.75 4.96 8.29
CA PHE A 76 -4.49 5.02 7.01
C PHE A 76 -4.40 6.38 6.30
N ASP A 77 -4.29 7.46 7.07
CA ASP A 77 -4.16 8.84 6.60
C ASP A 77 -2.71 9.24 6.27
N SER A 78 -1.75 8.32 6.42
CA SER A 78 -0.35 8.62 6.14
C SER A 78 -0.10 8.86 4.66
N HIS A 79 0.49 10.00 4.33
CA HIS A 79 0.98 10.32 2.98
C HIS A 79 2.14 9.41 2.51
N MET A 80 2.69 8.58 3.41
CA MET A 80 3.77 7.65 3.10
C MET A 80 3.27 6.34 2.50
N ILE A 81 1.96 6.06 2.49
CA ILE A 81 1.38 4.86 1.87
C ILE A 81 0.39 5.25 0.78
N ARG A 82 0.40 4.51 -0.33
CA ARG A 82 -0.58 4.64 -1.41
C ARG A 82 -0.90 3.29 -2.02
N HIS A 83 -2.07 3.15 -2.62
CA HIS A 83 -2.35 1.99 -3.48
C HIS A 83 -1.33 1.91 -4.61
N ALA A 84 -0.79 0.72 -4.84
CA ALA A 84 0.10 0.52 -5.97
C ALA A 84 -0.69 0.81 -7.25
N LYS A 85 -0.11 1.61 -8.15
CA LYS A 85 -0.71 1.81 -9.46
C LYS A 85 -0.86 0.44 -10.11
N LYS A 86 -2.09 0.06 -10.47
CA LYS A 86 -2.33 -1.12 -11.30
C LYS A 86 -1.51 -0.92 -12.56
N ASP A 87 -0.49 -1.74 -12.73
CA ASP A 87 0.31 -1.74 -13.93
C ASP A 87 -0.60 -2.24 -15.06
N THR A 88 -1.20 -1.30 -15.81
CA THR A 88 -2.10 -1.59 -16.94
C THR A 88 -1.39 -2.38 -18.06
N THR A 89 -0.10 -2.67 -17.92
CA THR A 89 0.78 -3.25 -18.94
C THR A 89 0.96 -4.76 -18.80
N ARG A 90 0.39 -5.41 -17.78
CA ARG A 90 0.34 -6.88 -17.75
C ARG A 90 -1.04 -7.36 -18.21
N PRO A 91 -1.23 -7.71 -19.50
CA PRO A 91 -2.37 -8.53 -19.86
C PRO A 91 -2.24 -9.82 -19.06
N THR A 92 -3.17 -10.02 -18.12
CA THR A 92 -3.33 -11.30 -17.42
C THR A 92 -3.73 -12.30 -18.49
N GLY A 93 -2.74 -12.96 -19.07
CA GLY A 93 -2.91 -14.04 -20.03
C GLY A 93 -3.55 -15.22 -19.33
N TYR A 94 -4.88 -15.22 -19.24
CA TYR A 94 -5.65 -16.44 -19.23
C TYR A 94 -6.47 -16.43 -20.52
N GLN A 95 -5.87 -17.00 -21.58
CA GLN A 95 -6.63 -17.47 -22.73
C GLN A 95 -7.54 -18.60 -22.23
N THR A 96 -8.84 -18.34 -22.20
CA THR A 96 -9.84 -19.41 -22.13
C THR A 96 -10.03 -19.90 -23.56
N THR A 97 -9.62 -21.15 -23.80
CA THR A 97 -9.93 -21.92 -25.01
C THR A 97 -11.41 -22.16 -25.16
#